data_AF-A0A0P9EL23-F1
#
_entry.id   AF-A0A0P9EL23-F1
#
_cell.length_a   1.000
_cell.length_b   1.000
_cell.length_c   1.000
_cell.angle_alpha   90.00
_cell.angle_beta   90.00
_cell.angle_gamma   90.00
#
_symmetry.space_group_name_H-M   'P 1'
#
loop_
_entity.id
_entity.type
_entity.pdbx_description
1 polymer ?
#
loop_
_entity_poly.entity_id
_entity_poly.type
_entity_poly.pdbx_seq_one_letter_code
_entity_poly.pdbx_strand_id
1 'polypeptide(L)'
;MNFGPQTSEPDSFVLMDQALELGINFFDTANRYGGTLGVGVTEEIIGRWMAQGGRRERIVLATKVYGPMGEGKNDRGLSAYHIRKACEDSLRRLQTDHIDLYQMHH
;
A
#
# COMPACT_ATOMS: atom_id res chain seq x y z
N MET A 1 2.62 -7.65 -4.94
CA MET A 1 1.16 -7.82 -4.78
C MET A 1 0.47 -7.41 -6.08
N ASN A 2 -0.58 -8.13 -6.49
CA ASN A 2 -1.17 -7.99 -7.84
C ASN A 2 -2.56 -7.34 -7.88
N PHE A 3 -3.03 -6.80 -6.75
CA PHE A 3 -4.28 -6.03 -6.67
C PHE A 3 -4.20 -4.80 -7.58
N GLY A 4 -5.17 -4.69 -8.49
CA GLY A 4 -5.20 -3.78 -9.62
C GLY A 4 -4.80 -4.49 -10.93
N PRO A 5 -3.49 -4.61 -11.25
CA PRO A 5 -3.03 -5.03 -12.57
C PRO A 5 -3.51 -6.41 -13.05
N GLN A 6 -3.64 -7.37 -12.14
CA GLN A 6 -4.05 -8.73 -12.48
C GLN A 6 -5.30 -9.18 -11.72
N THR A 7 -5.57 -8.55 -10.58
CA THR A 7 -6.73 -8.85 -9.74
C THR A 7 -7.58 -7.59 -9.64
N SER A 8 -8.84 -7.66 -10.06
CA SER A 8 -9.75 -6.51 -10.00
C SER A 8 -9.90 -6.00 -8.56
N GLU A 9 -10.31 -4.76 -8.37
CA GLU A 9 -10.57 -4.24 -7.01
C GLU A 9 -11.63 -5.07 -6.25
N PRO A 10 -12.80 -5.41 -6.83
CA PRO A 10 -13.76 -6.28 -6.17
C PRO A 10 -13.18 -7.64 -5.76
N ASP A 11 -12.42 -8.30 -6.64
CA ASP A 11 -11.79 -9.59 -6.31
C ASP A 11 -10.71 -9.42 -5.23
N SER A 12 -9.98 -8.30 -5.24
CA SER A 12 -8.99 -7.98 -4.22
C SER A 12 -9.65 -7.84 -2.84
N PHE A 13 -10.84 -7.25 -2.75
CA PHE A 13 -11.58 -7.14 -1.49
C PHE A 13 -11.99 -8.52 -0.97
N VAL A 14 -12.53 -9.38 -1.85
CA VAL A 14 -12.90 -10.76 -1.48
C VAL A 14 -11.68 -11.52 -0.94
N LEU A 15 -10.52 -11.40 -1.60
CA LEU A 15 -9.30 -12.07 -1.14
C LEU A 15 -8.81 -11.55 0.22
N MET A 16 -8.87 -10.23 0.45
CA MET A 16 -8.46 -9.65 1.73
C MET A 16 -9.42 -10.00 2.87
N ASP A 17 -10.73 -10.04 2.59
CA ASP A 17 -11.73 -10.49 3.56
C ASP A 17 -11.52 -11.97 3.92
N GLN A 18 -11.34 -12.83 2.92
CA GLN A 18 -11.06 -14.25 3.15
C GLN A 18 -9.75 -14.47 3.91
N ALA A 19 -8.71 -13.68 3.63
CA ALA A 19 -7.46 -13.73 4.38
C ALA A 19 -7.68 -13.43 5.87
N LEU A 20 -8.45 -12.38 6.19
CA LEU A 20 -8.81 -12.05 7.57
C LEU A 20 -9.62 -13.17 8.26
N GLU A 21 -10.58 -13.76 7.55
CA GLU A 21 -11.39 -14.87 8.07
C GLU A 21 -10.55 -16.11 8.40
N LEU A 22 -9.49 -16.34 7.62
CA LEU A 22 -8.51 -17.42 7.85
C LEU A 22 -7.44 -17.06 8.89
N GLY A 23 -7.53 -15.89 9.53
CA GLY A 23 -6.61 -15.45 10.57
C GLY A 23 -5.30 -14.83 10.06
N ILE A 24 -5.19 -14.55 8.75
CA ILE A 24 -4.06 -13.81 8.19
C ILE A 24 -4.31 -12.32 8.45
N ASN A 25 -3.45 -11.70 9.25
CA ASN A 25 -3.57 -10.28 9.60
C ASN A 25 -2.41 -9.41 9.10
N PHE A 26 -1.39 -9.97 8.44
CA PHE A 26 -0.27 -9.22 7.89
C PHE A 26 -0.48 -8.91 6.41
N PHE A 27 -0.59 -7.62 6.06
CA PHE A 27 -0.83 -7.16 4.69
C PHE A 27 0.35 -6.29 4.23
N ASP A 28 1.10 -6.81 3.26
CA ASP A 28 2.30 -6.15 2.71
C ASP A 28 2.05 -5.59 1.30
N THR A 29 2.29 -4.29 1.14
CA THR A 29 2.21 -3.57 -0.13
C THR A 29 3.48 -2.75 -0.36
N ALA A 30 3.52 -1.92 -1.39
CA ALA A 30 4.57 -0.93 -1.60
C ALA A 30 4.02 0.26 -2.36
N ASN A 31 4.58 1.46 -2.11
CA ASN A 31 4.17 2.68 -2.80
C ASN A 31 4.21 2.57 -4.33
N ARG A 32 5.11 1.73 -4.86
CA ARG A 32 5.29 1.52 -6.30
C ARG A 32 4.34 0.49 -6.92
N TYR A 33 3.64 -0.33 -6.13
CA TYR A 33 2.76 -1.35 -6.67
C TYR A 33 1.55 -0.74 -7.40
N GLY A 34 1.05 -1.45 -8.41
CA GLY A 34 -0.01 -0.98 -9.30
C GLY A 34 0.31 -1.11 -10.80
N GLY A 35 1.55 -1.50 -11.14
CA GLY A 35 1.91 -2.02 -12.47
C GLY A 35 1.43 -1.15 -13.63
N THR A 36 0.71 -1.77 -14.58
CA THR A 36 0.16 -1.10 -15.78
C THR A 36 -0.95 -0.09 -15.48
N LEU A 37 -1.57 -0.13 -14.29
CA LEU A 37 -2.57 0.85 -13.87
C LEU A 37 -1.95 2.13 -13.28
N GLY A 38 -0.64 2.10 -12.97
CA GLY A 38 0.09 3.21 -12.39
C GLY A 38 0.62 2.91 -10.99
N VAL A 39 1.69 3.59 -10.60
CA VAL A 39 2.28 3.45 -9.27
C VAL A 39 1.32 3.95 -8.20
N GLY A 40 1.22 3.23 -7.08
CA GLY A 40 0.38 3.59 -5.94
C GLY A 40 -1.03 2.99 -5.98
N VAL A 41 -1.51 2.51 -7.14
CA VAL A 41 -2.88 1.99 -7.29
C VAL A 41 -3.18 0.85 -6.31
N THR A 42 -2.22 -0.03 -6.05
CA THR A 42 -2.41 -1.11 -5.07
C THR A 42 -2.63 -0.59 -3.64
N GLU A 43 -1.95 0.49 -3.23
CA GLU A 43 -2.20 1.12 -1.94
C GLU A 43 -3.59 1.76 -1.86
N GLU A 44 -4.06 2.37 -2.95
CA GLU A 44 -5.40 2.95 -2.99
C GLU A 44 -6.51 1.89 -2.87
N ILE A 45 -6.33 0.72 -3.51
CA ILE A 45 -7.25 -0.42 -3.39
C ILE A 45 -7.29 -0.88 -1.92
N ILE A 46 -6.14 -1.08 -1.29
CA ILE A 46 -6.07 -1.49 0.12
C ILE A 46 -6.70 -0.41 1.02
N GLY A 47 -6.45 0.87 0.75
CA GLY A 47 -7.04 1.97 1.52
C GLY A 47 -8.56 1.98 1.44
N ARG A 48 -9.14 1.82 0.25
CA ARG A 48 -10.59 1.70 0.06
C ARG A 48 -11.19 0.46 0.74
N TRP A 49 -10.44 -0.64 0.78
CA TRP A 49 -10.86 -1.84 1.53
C TRP A 49 -10.83 -1.60 3.04
N MET A 50 -9.77 -1.00 3.57
CA MET A 50 -9.64 -0.71 5.01
C MET A 50 -10.67 0.29 5.51
N ALA A 51 -11.08 1.25 4.67
CA ALA A 51 -12.09 2.25 5.00
C ALA A 51 -13.50 1.67 5.19
N GLN A 52 -13.73 0.42 4.77
CA GLN A 52 -15.00 -0.28 4.97
C GLN A 52 -14.98 -1.03 6.32
N GLY A 53 -15.53 -0.39 7.34
CA GLY A 53 -15.62 -0.97 8.68
C GLY A 53 -14.28 -1.03 9.40
N GLY A 54 -14.26 -1.54 10.64
CA GLY A 54 -13.09 -1.57 11.52
C GLY A 54 -11.97 -2.53 11.11
N ARG A 55 -11.72 -2.70 9.80
CA ARG A 55 -10.68 -3.59 9.25
C ARG A 55 -9.28 -3.11 9.58
N ARG A 56 -9.03 -1.79 9.61
CA ARG A 56 -7.71 -1.23 9.91
C ARG A 56 -7.12 -1.72 11.22
N GLU A 57 -7.93 -1.77 12.28
CA GLU A 57 -7.51 -2.19 13.62
C GLU A 57 -7.25 -3.70 13.74
N ARG A 58 -7.62 -4.47 12.72
CA ARG A 58 -7.50 -5.94 12.70
C ARG A 58 -6.24 -6.42 11.98
N ILE A 59 -5.44 -5.52 11.42
CA ILE A 59 -4.29 -5.86 10.58
C ILE A 59 -2.98 -5.22 11.04
N VAL A 60 -1.88 -5.86 10.66
CA VAL A 60 -0.55 -5.28 10.58
C VAL A 60 -0.32 -4.86 9.14
N LEU A 61 -0.23 -3.55 8.90
CA LEU A 61 -0.06 -2.95 7.59
C LEU A 61 1.42 -2.62 7.33
N ALA A 62 1.98 -3.21 6.27
CA ALA A 62 3.32 -2.93 5.82
C ALA A 62 3.33 -2.26 4.44
N THR A 63 4.15 -1.21 4.28
CA THR A 63 4.46 -0.64 2.95
C THR A 63 5.94 -0.32 2.84
N LYS A 64 6.38 0.12 1.66
CA LYS A 64 7.79 0.27 1.31
C LYS A 64 8.06 1.57 0.56
N VAL A 65 9.33 2.01 0.60
CA VAL A 65 9.88 3.14 -0.14
C VAL A 65 11.25 2.80 -0.71
N TYR A 66 11.53 3.26 -1.94
CA TYR A 66 12.87 3.35 -2.55
C TYR A 66 12.74 3.57 -4.06
N GLY A 67 11.91 2.74 -4.71
CA GLY A 67 11.76 2.76 -6.16
C GLY A 67 11.18 4.07 -6.71
N PRO A 68 11.39 4.38 -8.00
CA PRO A 68 10.90 5.62 -8.58
C PRO A 68 9.38 5.71 -8.60
N MET A 69 8.82 6.78 -8.02
CA MET A 69 7.40 7.14 -8.06
C MET A 69 7.08 8.20 -9.13
N GLY A 70 8.11 8.72 -9.81
CA GLY A 70 8.04 9.74 -10.84
C GLY A 70 9.39 9.93 -11.55
N GLU A 71 9.43 10.89 -12.48
CA GLU A 71 10.63 11.20 -13.26
C GLU A 71 11.59 12.15 -12.54
N GLY A 72 11.13 12.84 -11.50
CA GLY A 72 11.92 13.82 -10.76
C GLY A 72 13.06 13.17 -9.95
N LYS A 73 14.13 13.96 -9.74
CA LYS A 73 15.28 13.53 -8.92
C LYS A 73 14.89 13.16 -7.49
N ASN A 74 13.86 13.79 -6.96
CA ASN A 74 13.36 13.59 -5.59
C ASN A 74 12.22 12.55 -5.49
N ASP A 75 11.87 11.88 -6.60
CA ASP A 75 10.80 10.88 -6.63
C ASP A 75 11.33 9.45 -6.45
N ARG A 76 12.54 9.29 -5.89
CA ARG A 76 13.20 7.98 -5.67
C ARG A 76 14.23 8.03 -4.54
N GLY A 77 14.70 6.84 -4.16
CA GLY A 77 15.81 6.63 -3.23
C GLY A 77 15.43 6.84 -1.77
N LEU A 78 16.43 7.10 -0.92
CA LEU A 78 16.28 7.17 0.54
C LEU A 78 16.76 8.51 1.11
N SER A 79 16.61 9.59 0.34
CA SER A 79 16.79 10.92 0.92
C SER A 79 15.73 11.15 2.00
N ALA A 80 16.08 11.88 3.06
CA ALA A 80 15.12 12.20 4.13
C ALA A 80 13.88 12.94 3.60
N TYR A 81 14.04 13.73 2.52
CA TYR A 81 12.93 14.34 1.81
C TYR A 81 12.00 13.30 1.19
N HIS A 82 12.55 12.37 0.40
CA HIS A 82 11.74 11.37 -0.30
C HIS A 82 11.05 10.42 0.68
N ILE A 83 11.74 9.99 1.74
CA ILE A 83 11.16 9.10 2.76
C ILE A 83 9.93 9.76 3.41
N ARG A 84 10.04 11.01 3.86
CA ARG A 84 8.91 11.71 4.50
C ARG A 84 7.75 11.90 3.53
N LYS A 85 8.04 12.41 2.32
CA LYS A 85 7.00 12.64 1.30
C LYS A 85 6.32 11.33 0.90
N ALA A 86 7.09 10.27 0.66
CA ALA A 86 6.55 8.96 0.27
C ALA A 86 5.71 8.33 1.38
N CYS A 87 6.10 8.49 2.65
CA CYS A 87 5.31 8.04 3.79
C CYS A 87 3.96 8.77 3.85
N GLU A 88 3.96 10.11 3.78
CA GLU A 88 2.74 10.93 3.77
C GLU A 88 1.81 10.57 2.59
N ASP A 89 2.39 10.36 1.40
CA ASP A 89 1.64 9.97 0.21
C ASP A 89 1.07 8.54 0.33
N SER A 90 1.81 7.60 0.92
CA SER A 90 1.33 6.25 1.21
C SER A 90 0.20 6.25 2.23
N LEU A 91 0.33 7.00 3.34
CA LEU A 91 -0.74 7.16 4.33
C LEU A 91 -2.03 7.70 3.71
N ARG A 92 -1.91 8.69 2.81
CA ARG A 92 -3.05 9.24 2.07
C ARG A 92 -3.73 8.19 1.18
N ARG A 93 -2.97 7.44 0.39
CA ARG A 93 -3.52 6.38 -0.48
C ARG A 93 -4.12 5.23 0.34
N LEU A 94 -3.47 4.85 1.44
CA LEU A 94 -3.92 3.81 2.35
C LEU A 94 -5.06 4.26 3.27
N GLN A 95 -5.44 5.54 3.26
CA GLN A 95 -6.52 6.08 4.08
C GLN A 95 -6.39 5.75 5.58
N THR A 96 -5.17 5.86 6.11
CA THR A 96 -4.85 5.62 7.53
C THR A 96 -3.82 6.62 8.02
N ASP A 97 -3.70 6.80 9.33
CA ASP A 97 -2.77 7.70 10.00
C ASP A 97 -1.46 7.02 10.42
N HIS A 98 -1.38 5.69 10.34
CA HIS A 98 -0.18 4.94 10.72
C HIS A 98 0.10 3.72 9.84
N ILE A 99 1.40 3.39 9.73
CA ILE A 99 1.94 2.19 9.09
C ILE A 99 2.64 1.39 10.19
N ASP A 100 2.33 0.10 10.30
CA ASP A 100 2.89 -0.76 11.36
C ASP A 100 4.33 -1.19 11.04
N LEU A 101 4.65 -1.35 9.75
CA LEU A 101 5.99 -1.67 9.28
C LEU A 101 6.31 -0.89 7.99
N TYR A 102 7.27 0.03 8.08
CA TYR A 102 7.76 0.77 6.92
C TYR A 102 9.15 0.29 6.50
N GLN A 103 9.28 -0.16 5.25
CA GLN A 103 10.44 -0.90 4.78
C GLN A 103 11.18 -0.15 3.66
N MET A 104 12.50 -0.32 3.60
CA MET A 104 13.28 0.00 2.41
C MET A 104 13.01 -1.05 1.33
N HIS A 105 12.67 -0.62 0.12
CA HIS A 105 12.30 -1.51 -0.99
C HIS A 105 13.53 -1.86 -1.86
N HIS A 106 14.28 -2.88 -1.43
CA HIS A 106 15.58 -3.33 -1.93
C HIS A 106 16.78 -2.60 -1.34
#